data_AF-A0A0G1XDA6-F1
#
_entry.id   AF-A0A0G1XDA6-F1
#
_cell.length_a   1.000
_cell.length_b   1.000
_cell.length_c   1.000
_cell.angle_alpha   90.00
_cell.angle_beta   90.00
_cell.angle_gamma   90.00
#
_symmetry.space_group_name_H-M   'P 1'
#
loop_
_entity.id
_entity.type
_entity.pdbx_description
1 polymer ?
#
loop_
_entity_poly.entity_id
_entity_poly.type
_entity_poly.pdbx_seq_one_letter_code
_entity_poly.pdbx_strand_id
1 'polypeptide(L)'
;MGYFLVGIGLSLILISAVSVFVVFTGRVKPAPVFRQPGISLDMSQIAGLPTLPGSKPTPVELLSASALNDISNLTLHILLMGFIAGIGYKIALLGVQLLRPVEVKLKS
;
A
#
# COMPACT_ATOMS: atom_id res chain seq x y z
N MET A 1 -3.19 33.06 -4.37
CA MET A 1 -2.24 32.00 -3.93
C MET A 1 -2.92 30.83 -3.23
N GLY A 2 -3.86 31.04 -2.29
CA GLY A 2 -4.55 29.93 -1.61
C GLY A 2 -5.26 28.93 -2.54
N TYR A 3 -5.96 29.40 -3.59
CA TYR A 3 -6.59 28.53 -4.59
C TYR A 3 -5.62 27.58 -5.31
N PHE A 4 -4.37 27.99 -5.52
CA PHE A 4 -3.35 27.16 -6.15
C PHE A 4 -2.94 25.99 -5.24
N LEU A 5 -2.77 26.27 -3.95
CA LEU A 5 -2.47 25.25 -2.95
C LEU A 5 -3.62 24.25 -2.78
N VAL A 6 -4.87 24.74 -2.77
CA VAL A 6 -6.06 23.88 -2.77
C VAL A 6 -6.10 22.99 -4.01
N GLY A 7 -5.84 23.55 -5.19
CA GLY A 7 -5.81 22.81 -6.45
C GLY A 7 -4.81 21.66 -6.43
N ILE A 8 -3.55 21.95 -6.06
CA ILE A 8 -2.48 20.93 -5.98
C ILE A 8 -2.84 19.84 -4.96
N GLY A 9 -3.27 20.24 -3.76
CA GLY A 9 -3.61 19.28 -2.71
C GLY A 9 -4.76 18.36 -3.14
N LEU A 10 -5.78 18.91 -3.80
CA LEU A 10 -6.91 18.13 -4.31
C LEU A 10 -6.48 17.18 -5.43
N SER A 11 -5.64 17.62 -6.36
CA SER A 11 -5.10 16.77 -7.42
C SER A 11 -4.31 15.59 -6.86
N LEU A 12 -3.47 15.80 -5.83
CA LEU A 12 -2.72 14.72 -5.18
C LEU A 12 -3.64 13.69 -4.53
N ILE A 13 -4.69 14.13 -3.85
CA ILE A 13 -5.68 13.21 -3.25
C ILE A 13 -6.38 12.39 -4.33
N LEU A 14 -6.82 13.03 -5.42
CA LEU A 14 -7.48 12.34 -6.53
C LEU A 14 -6.56 11.30 -7.19
N ILE A 15 -5.31 11.64 -7.45
CA ILE A 15 -4.33 10.73 -8.05
C ILE A 15 -4.08 9.53 -7.13
N SER A 16 -3.89 9.75 -5.82
CA SER A 16 -3.76 8.66 -4.85
C SER A 16 -4.99 7.76 -4.83
N ALA A 17 -6.20 8.34 -4.83
CA ALA A 17 -7.44 7.59 -4.80
C ALA A 17 -7.61 6.72 -6.06
N VAL A 18 -7.32 7.26 -7.25
CA VAL A 18 -7.38 6.51 -8.51
C VAL A 18 -6.33 5.40 -8.53
N SER A 19 -5.10 5.69 -8.11
CA SER A 19 -4.01 4.69 -8.02
C SER A 19 -4.40 3.51 -7.13
N VAL A 20 -4.95 3.79 -5.94
CA VAL A 20 -5.43 2.77 -5.00
C VAL A 20 -6.58 1.97 -5.62
N PHE A 21 -7.57 2.64 -6.22
CA PHE A 21 -8.71 1.97 -6.85
C PHE A 21 -8.30 1.05 -8.01
N VAL A 22 -7.34 1.47 -8.83
CA VAL A 22 -6.82 0.68 -9.96
C VAL A 22 -6.03 -0.55 -9.47
N VAL A 23 -5.27 -0.43 -8.38
CA VAL A 23 -4.55 -1.56 -7.77
C VAL A 23 -5.51 -2.53 -7.08
N PHE A 24 -6.55 -2.02 -6.41
CA PHE A 24 -7.59 -2.85 -5.80
C PHE A 24 -8.42 -3.63 -6.84
N THR A 25 -8.69 -3.04 -8.00
CA THR A 25 -9.41 -3.73 -9.10
C THR A 25 -8.55 -4.72 -9.88
N GLY A 26 -7.29 -4.93 -9.47
CA GLY A 26 -6.36 -5.88 -10.08
C GLY A 26 -5.93 -5.51 -11.50
N ARG A 27 -6.25 -4.28 -11.95
CA ARG A 27 -5.95 -3.80 -13.31
C ARG A 27 -4.46 -3.51 -13.50
N VAL A 28 -3.72 -3.27 -12.42
CA VAL A 28 -2.28 -3.01 -12.41
C VAL A 28 -1.64 -3.77 -11.25
N LYS A 29 -0.51 -4.45 -11.52
CA LYS A 29 0.25 -5.15 -10.48
C LYS A 29 0.73 -4.13 -9.43
N PRO A 30 0.53 -4.38 -8.12
CA PRO A 30 1.06 -3.53 -7.06
C PRO A 30 2.56 -3.29 -7.26
N ALA A 31 3.08 -2.13 -6.85
CA ALA A 31 4.51 -1.85 -6.93
C ALA A 31 5.30 -2.98 -6.24
N PRO A 32 6.15 -3.73 -6.97
CA PRO A 32 6.81 -4.92 -6.42
C PRO A 32 8.01 -4.49 -5.59
N VAL A 33 7.75 -4.07 -4.35
CA VAL A 33 8.79 -3.65 -3.39
C VAL A 33 9.35 -4.86 -2.64
N PHE A 34 8.54 -5.88 -2.41
CA PHE A 34 8.92 -7.14 -1.77
C PHE A 34 8.93 -8.29 -2.79
N ARG A 35 10.09 -8.94 -2.90
CA ARG A 35 10.28 -10.24 -3.56
C ARG A 35 10.86 -11.20 -2.54
N GLN A 36 10.04 -11.63 -1.59
CA GLN A 36 10.47 -12.64 -0.63
C GLN A 36 10.42 -14.02 -1.29
N PRO A 37 11.48 -14.85 -1.16
CA PRO A 37 11.40 -16.27 -1.50
C PRO A 37 10.39 -16.94 -0.55
N GLY A 38 9.60 -17.87 -1.07
CA GLY A 38 8.57 -18.57 -0.31
C GLY A 38 9.12 -19.29 0.90
N ILE A 39 8.35 -19.33 1.98
CA ILE A 39 8.63 -20.21 3.12
C ILE A 39 8.22 -21.62 2.70
N SER A 40 9.16 -22.37 2.13
CA SER A 40 8.98 -23.80 1.86
C SER A 40 9.29 -24.58 3.15
N LEU A 41 8.26 -25.19 3.74
CA LEU A 41 8.44 -26.12 4.85
C LEU A 41 8.57 -27.54 4.28
N ASP A 42 9.73 -28.16 4.49
CA ASP A 42 9.98 -29.51 4.01
C ASP A 42 9.30 -30.52 4.96
N MET A 43 8.14 -31.06 4.55
CA MET A 43 7.34 -32.02 5.33
C MET A 43 8.12 -33.28 5.73
N SER A 44 9.21 -33.58 5.01
CA SER A 44 10.14 -34.66 5.32
C SER A 44 10.82 -34.52 6.70
N GLN A 45 10.97 -33.29 7.19
CA GLN A 45 11.60 -33.00 8.48
C GLN A 45 10.61 -33.00 9.66
N ILE A 46 9.32 -32.86 9.39
CA ILE A 46 8.28 -32.72 10.43
C ILE A 46 7.53 -34.03 10.68
N ALA A 47 7.32 -34.85 9.65
CA ALA A 47 6.49 -36.05 9.75
C ALA A 47 7.26 -37.33 10.16
N GLY A 48 8.60 -37.31 10.22
CA GLY A 48 9.40 -38.51 10.56
C GLY A 48 9.20 -39.71 9.62
N LEU A 49 8.65 -39.47 8.43
CA LEU A 49 8.33 -40.52 7.46
C LEU A 49 9.57 -40.85 6.60
N PRO A 50 9.90 -42.14 6.40
CA PRO A 50 11.04 -42.53 5.57
C PRO A 50 10.80 -42.12 4.12
N THR A 51 11.68 -41.28 3.58
CA THR A 51 11.69 -40.94 2.16
C THR A 51 12.10 -42.17 1.35
N LEU A 52 11.26 -42.59 0.39
CA LEU A 52 11.63 -43.67 -0.53
C LEU A 52 12.79 -43.20 -1.42
N PRO A 53 13.80 -44.05 -1.69
CA PRO A 53 14.93 -43.69 -2.54
C PRO A 53 14.45 -43.46 -3.96
N GLY A 54 14.39 -42.19 -4.38
CA GLY A 54 13.98 -41.76 -5.72
C GLY A 54 12.82 -40.76 -5.77
N SER A 55 12.11 -40.49 -4.65
CA SER A 55 11.12 -39.42 -4.62
C SER A 55 11.76 -38.09 -4.24
N LYS A 56 11.78 -37.11 -5.16
CA LYS A 56 12.14 -35.72 -4.84
C LYS A 56 11.20 -35.22 -3.73
N PRO A 57 11.72 -34.61 -2.64
CA PRO A 57 10.86 -34.05 -1.61
C PRO A 57 9.98 -32.99 -2.28
N THR A 58 8.67 -33.22 -2.28
CA THR A 58 7.70 -32.24 -2.79
C THR A 58 7.55 -31.19 -1.69
N PRO A 59 8.11 -29.97 -1.85
CA PRO A 59 7.93 -28.94 -0.86
C PRO A 59 6.46 -28.53 -0.90
N VAL A 60 5.72 -28.89 0.15
CA VAL A 60 4.32 -28.45 0.29
C VAL A 60 4.38 -26.99 0.72
N GLU A 61 4.12 -26.08 -0.23
CA GLU A 61 3.98 -24.65 0.07
C GLU A 61 2.73 -24.44 0.94
N LEU A 62 2.91 -24.32 2.27
CA LEU A 62 1.82 -24.02 3.21
C LEU A 62 1.18 -22.65 2.94
N LEU A 63 1.95 -21.73 2.37
CA LEU A 63 1.48 -20.46 1.83
C LEU A 63 2.34 -20.13 0.61
N SER A 64 1.73 -20.03 -0.58
CA SER A 64 2.50 -19.74 -1.80
C SER A 64 3.23 -18.41 -1.66
N ALA A 65 4.52 -18.41 -2.03
CA ALA A 65 5.36 -17.21 -2.02
C ALA A 65 4.71 -16.04 -2.78
N SER A 66 3.93 -16.38 -3.82
CA SER A 66 3.19 -15.43 -4.64
C SER A 66 2.13 -14.70 -3.84
N ALA A 67 1.25 -15.42 -3.14
CA ALA A 67 0.17 -14.79 -2.38
C ALA A 67 0.71 -13.88 -1.28
N LEU A 68 1.78 -14.28 -0.60
CA LEU A 68 2.39 -13.45 0.45
C LEU A 68 3.03 -12.18 -0.11
N ASN A 69 3.77 -12.28 -1.22
CA ASN A 69 4.32 -11.10 -1.89
C ASN A 69 3.22 -10.19 -2.43
N ASP A 70 2.14 -10.74 -3.00
CA ASP A 70 1.04 -9.95 -3.54
C ASP A 70 0.32 -9.17 -2.44
N ILE A 71 0.01 -9.81 -1.31
CA ILE A 71 -0.60 -9.15 -0.15
C ILE A 71 0.32 -8.09 0.44
N SER A 72 1.62 -8.42 0.60
CA SER A 72 2.62 -7.49 1.15
C SER A 72 2.80 -6.26 0.26
N ASN A 73 2.96 -6.45 -1.06
CA ASN A 73 3.11 -5.37 -2.03
C ASN A 73 1.85 -4.51 -2.14
N LEU A 74 0.66 -5.12 -2.11
CA LEU A 74 -0.61 -4.38 -2.12
C LEU A 74 -0.77 -3.55 -0.84
N THR A 75 -0.47 -4.12 0.33
CA THR A 75 -0.56 -3.43 1.61
C THR A 75 0.39 -2.23 1.65
N LEU A 76 1.64 -2.42 1.23
CA LEU A 76 2.61 -1.34 1.19
C LEU A 76 2.20 -0.24 0.20
N HIS A 77 1.70 -0.61 -0.98
CA HIS A 77 1.24 0.35 -1.99
C HIS A 77 0.09 1.21 -1.45
N ILE A 78 -0.88 0.61 -0.78
CA ILE A 78 -2.00 1.33 -0.15
C ILE A 78 -1.49 2.25 0.96
N LEU A 79 -0.57 1.77 1.80
CA LEU A 79 0.01 2.57 2.87
C LEU A 79 0.75 3.79 2.33
N LEU A 80 1.57 3.61 1.28
CA LEU A 80 2.32 4.69 0.66
C LEU A 80 1.40 5.70 -0.03
N MET A 81 0.40 5.24 -0.79
CA MET A 81 -0.58 6.12 -1.42
C MET A 81 -1.46 6.84 -0.39
N GLY A 82 -1.76 6.20 0.74
CA GLY A 82 -2.43 6.81 1.88
C GLY A 82 -1.60 7.92 2.52
N PHE A 83 -0.28 7.72 2.66
CA PHE A 83 0.64 8.76 3.11
C PHE A 83 0.67 9.95 2.15
N ILE A 84 0.75 9.70 0.85
CA ILE A 84 0.71 10.75 -0.20
C ILE A 84 -0.62 11.52 -0.16
N ALA A 85 -1.75 10.82 0.00
CA ALA A 85 -3.06 11.45 0.16
C ALA A 85 -3.11 12.34 1.42
N GLY A 86 -2.50 11.90 2.52
CA GLY A 86 -2.35 12.69 3.74
C GLY A 86 -1.54 13.98 3.52
N ILE A 87 -0.46 13.93 2.73
CA ILE A 87 0.29 15.13 2.33
C ILE A 87 -0.60 16.06 1.50
N GLY A 88 -1.32 15.53 0.51
CA GLY A 88 -2.27 16.30 -0.31
C GLY A 88 -3.32 17.02 0.54
N TYR A 89 -3.87 16.35 1.55
CA TYR A 89 -4.81 16.95 2.50
C TYR A 89 -4.19 18.11 3.28
N LYS A 90 -2.97 17.96 3.82
CA LYS A 90 -2.30 19.04 4.55
C LYS A 90 -2.06 20.26 3.65
N ILE A 91 -1.65 20.05 2.40
CA ILE A 91 -1.44 21.12 1.42
C ILE A 91 -2.76 21.84 1.11
N ALA A 92 -3.84 21.08 0.87
CA ALA A 92 -5.16 21.65 0.63
C ALA A 92 -5.67 22.44 1.84
N LEU A 93 -5.48 21.92 3.05
CA LEU A 93 -5.88 22.57 4.30
C LEU A 93 -5.18 23.92 4.48
N LEU A 94 -3.87 23.99 4.24
CA LEU A 94 -3.13 25.26 4.23
C LEU A 94 -3.71 26.24 3.19
N GLY A 95 -4.04 25.75 2.00
CA GLY A 95 -4.67 26.54 0.96
C GLY A 95 -6.00 27.15 1.40
N VAL A 96 -6.87 26.37 2.06
CA VAL A 96 -8.15 26.83 2.60
C VAL A 96 -7.95 27.84 3.74
N GLN A 97 -7.00 27.60 4.63
CA GLN A 97 -6.69 28.51 5.73
C GLN A 97 -6.18 29.87 5.23
N LEU A 98 -5.42 29.90 4.12
CA LEU A 98 -4.99 31.15 3.50
C LEU A 98 -6.11 31.90 2.77
N LEU A 99 -7.17 31.20 2.36
CA LEU A 99 -8.35 31.81 1.74
C LEU A 99 -9.32 32.37 2.78
N ARG A 100 -9.31 31.84 4.00
CA ARG A 100 -10.21 32.27 5.06
C ARG A 100 -9.66 33.53 5.73
N PRO A 101 -10.38 34.67 5.69
CA PRO A 101 -9.98 35.84 6.46
C PRO A 101 -10.07 35.54 7.95
N VAL A 102 -9.04 35.91 8.70
CA VAL A 102 -9.01 35.80 10.17
C VAL A 102 -9.71 37.02 10.74
N GLU A 103 -11.02 36.93 10.96
CA GLU A 103 -11.77 37.96 11.68
C GLU A 103 -11.51 37.82 13.18
N VAL A 104 -10.68 38.72 13.73
CA VAL A 104 -10.48 38.80 15.17
C VAL A 104 -11.60 39.65 15.76
N LYS A 105 -12.62 39.00 16.33
CA LYS A 105 -13.64 39.70 17.11
C LYS A 105 -13.03 40.08 18.47
N LEU A 106 -12.64 41.33 18.62
CA LEU A 106 -12.25 41.88 19.92
C LEU A 106 -13.50 41.95 20.80
N LYS A 107 -13.48 41.19 21.90
CA LYS A 107 -14.50 41.30 22.95
C LYS A 107 -14.15 42.55 23.77
N SER A 108 -14.87 43.64 23.51
CA SER A 108 -14.84 44.82 24.36
C SER A 108 -15.64 44.60 25.65
#